data_AF-A0A816REP6-F1
#
_entry.id   AF-A0A816REP6-F1
#
_cell.length_a   1.000
_cell.length_b   1.000
_cell.length_c   1.000
_cell.angle_alpha   90.00
_cell.angle_beta   90.00
_cell.angle_gamma   90.00
#
_symmetry.space_group_name_H-M   'P 1'
#
loop_
_entity.id
_entity.type
_entity.pdbx_description
1 polymer ?
#
loop_
_entity_poly.entity_id
_entity_poly.type
_entity_poly.pdbx_seq_one_letter_code
_entity_poly.pdbx_strand_id
1 'polypeptide(L)'
;MDYVLEHFKHCCSYSIDTESDCDTYDIALIQIHSIPVELPAIVVLIELNHLPSIDSLLFSQIRLLFDFVFQSRNIIYSWGRLVVELEPALSYDIFIFPLGGELINLQRRFKTWIEEKFFPCVECKFICINPCCSQCNHFPHLGSNETWSLQDSLIYTCGQFLDKAPTKNYWSLLLDPLYSTISSSTLSIMIRYATYDCLAVSYLHRPVLENWCLQELKQSRICLLLTNPPSIMFDELEDISDDDIHLNRLEDISDDEIHLSQLKDILPDAIPFNQLESKFVLRDTNQST
;
A
#
# COMPACT_ATOMS: atom_id res chain seq x y z
N MET A 1 -0.94 19.95 10.32
CA MET A 1 -0.02 19.10 11.11
C MET A 1 -0.48 18.92 12.56
N ASP A 2 -0.91 19.97 13.25
CA ASP A 2 -1.30 19.89 14.68
C ASP A 2 -2.32 18.79 15.01
N TYR A 3 -3.36 18.65 14.19
CA TYR A 3 -4.35 17.55 14.33
C TYR A 3 -3.70 16.15 14.25
N VAL A 4 -2.77 15.95 13.31
CA VAL A 4 -2.04 14.67 13.16
C VAL A 4 -1.18 14.41 14.38
N LEU A 5 -0.47 15.43 14.88
CA LEU A 5 0.36 15.30 16.07
C LEU A 5 -0.46 14.95 17.32
N GLU A 6 -1.60 15.62 17.52
CA GLU A 6 -2.48 15.33 18.65
C GLU A 6 -3.08 13.92 18.55
N HIS A 7 -3.43 13.46 17.35
CA HIS A 7 -3.85 12.07 17.11
C HIS A 7 -2.74 11.07 17.47
N PHE A 8 -1.54 11.26 16.94
CA PHE A 8 -0.41 10.34 17.12
C PHE A 8 0.06 10.27 18.56
N LYS A 9 -0.02 11.36 19.32
CA LYS A 9 0.30 11.41 20.76
C LYS A 9 -0.57 10.48 21.62
N HIS A 10 -1.82 10.23 21.20
CA HIS A 10 -2.78 9.37 21.91
C HIS A 10 -2.87 7.95 21.34
N CYS A 11 -2.31 7.72 20.16
CA CYS A 11 -2.18 6.38 19.60
C CYS A 11 -1.02 5.63 20.29
N CYS A 12 -1.06 4.30 20.30
CA CYS A 12 -0.03 3.44 20.89
C CYS A 12 0.37 2.27 19.98
N SER A 13 -0.22 2.17 18.80
CA SER A 13 0.01 1.09 17.84
C SER A 13 0.10 1.67 16.44
N TYR A 14 1.11 1.25 15.69
CA TYR A 14 1.34 1.76 14.33
C TYR A 14 1.76 0.63 13.41
N SER A 15 1.44 0.71 12.12
CA SER A 15 2.20 0.00 11.10
C SER A 15 3.07 0.97 10.33
N ILE A 16 4.30 0.54 10.03
CA ILE A 16 5.25 1.30 9.22
C ILE A 16 5.66 0.44 8.03
N ASP A 17 5.74 1.10 6.89
CA ASP A 17 6.31 0.56 5.67
C ASP A 17 7.21 1.62 5.02
N THR A 18 8.00 1.19 4.04
CA THR A 18 8.93 2.07 3.33
C THR A 18 8.96 1.77 1.85
N GLU A 19 9.17 2.78 1.01
CA GLU A 19 9.47 2.60 -0.41
C GLU A 19 10.80 3.22 -0.77
N SER A 20 11.56 2.52 -1.60
CA SER A 20 12.83 2.98 -2.17
C SER A 20 12.63 3.43 -3.60
N ASP A 21 13.44 4.40 -4.03
CA ASP A 21 13.53 4.75 -5.44
C ASP A 21 14.28 3.64 -6.21
N CYS A 22 13.76 3.23 -7.36
CA CYS A 22 14.34 2.11 -8.12
C CYS A 22 15.69 2.46 -8.76
N ASP A 23 15.96 3.74 -9.02
CA ASP A 23 17.17 4.17 -9.71
C ASP A 23 18.31 4.40 -8.71
N THR A 24 18.03 5.02 -7.55
CA THR A 24 19.06 5.29 -6.54
C THR A 24 19.18 4.20 -5.48
N TYR A 25 18.14 3.38 -5.29
CA TYR A 25 17.99 2.44 -4.17
C TYR A 25 17.94 3.11 -2.79
N ASP A 26 17.83 4.44 -2.75
CA ASP A 26 17.64 5.16 -1.49
C ASP A 26 16.19 5.05 -1.05
N ILE A 27 15.99 5.04 0.27
CA ILE A 27 14.64 5.18 0.84
C ILE A 27 14.08 6.56 0.45
N ALA A 28 12.91 6.55 -0.18
CA ALA A 28 12.28 7.75 -0.71
C ALA A 28 11.01 8.13 0.06
N LEU A 29 10.31 7.12 0.62
CA LEU A 29 9.06 7.30 1.32
C LEU A 29 9.01 6.45 2.59
N ILE A 30 8.49 7.04 3.67
CA ILE A 30 8.07 6.32 4.87
C ILE A 30 6.55 6.47 5.00
N GLN A 31 5.84 5.35 5.13
CA GLN A 31 4.41 5.32 5.37
C GLN A 31 4.15 4.93 6.82
N ILE A 32 3.35 5.72 7.54
CA ILE A 32 2.98 5.43 8.93
C ILE A 32 1.47 5.42 9.05
N HIS A 33 0.91 4.26 9.37
CA HIS A 33 -0.50 4.11 9.67
C HIS A 33 -0.70 3.98 11.18
N SER A 34 -1.55 4.84 11.74
CA SER A 34 -1.99 4.75 13.13
C SER A 34 -3.08 3.70 13.30
N ILE A 35 -2.97 2.88 14.34
CA ILE A 35 -3.94 1.83 14.67
C ILE A 35 -4.57 2.19 16.02
N PRO A 36 -5.51 3.15 16.05
CA PRO A 36 -6.12 3.59 17.29
C PRO A 36 -7.14 2.56 17.81
N VAL A 37 -7.47 2.66 19.10
CA VAL A 37 -8.57 1.89 19.71
C VAL A 37 -9.92 2.33 19.13
N GLU A 38 -10.06 3.64 18.88
CA GLU A 38 -11.25 4.26 18.32
C GLU A 38 -10.89 5.02 17.04
N LEU A 39 -11.78 4.98 16.05
CA LEU A 39 -11.61 5.69 14.78
C LEU A 39 -11.69 7.22 14.99
N PRO A 40 -11.04 8.02 14.11
CA PRO A 40 -10.46 7.65 12.81
C PRO A 40 -9.02 7.13 12.88
N ALA A 41 -8.63 6.29 11.92
CA ALA A 41 -7.23 5.98 11.65
C ALA A 41 -6.65 6.96 10.63
N ILE A 42 -5.35 7.23 10.72
CA ILE A 42 -4.62 8.16 9.85
C ILE A 42 -3.42 7.44 9.25
N VAL A 43 -3.23 7.59 7.94
CA VAL A 43 -1.99 7.26 7.23
C VAL A 43 -1.25 8.56 6.92
N VAL A 44 0.03 8.63 7.29
CA VAL A 44 0.94 9.72 6.98
C VAL A 44 1.99 9.20 6.00
N LEU A 45 2.20 9.95 4.92
CA LEU A 45 3.23 9.69 3.91
C LEU A 45 4.32 10.75 4.08
N ILE A 46 5.56 10.32 4.30
CA ILE A 46 6.71 11.21 4.55
C ILE A 46 7.74 11.00 3.45
N GLU A 47 7.87 12.00 2.57
CA GLU A 47 8.76 11.98 1.41
C GLU A 47 10.15 12.49 1.80
N LEU A 48 11.13 11.60 1.84
CA LEU A 48 12.45 11.91 2.40
C LEU A 48 13.27 12.85 1.51
N ASN A 49 13.11 12.74 0.20
CA ASN A 49 13.78 13.61 -0.78
C ASN A 49 13.22 15.04 -0.80
N HIS A 50 12.05 15.25 -0.19
CA HIS A 50 11.33 16.53 -0.17
C HIS A 50 11.12 17.04 1.24
N LEU A 51 11.94 16.61 2.20
CA LEU A 51 11.87 17.12 3.56
C LEU A 51 12.11 18.64 3.60
N PRO A 52 11.35 19.36 4.45
CA PRO A 52 11.57 20.79 4.63
C PRO A 52 12.93 21.05 5.30
N SER A 53 13.40 22.30 5.26
CA SER A 53 14.67 22.67 5.88
C SER A 53 14.71 22.33 7.37
N ILE A 54 15.90 21.96 7.87
CA ILE A 54 16.08 21.48 9.26
C ILE A 54 15.63 22.50 10.31
N ASP A 55 15.75 23.80 9.99
CA ASP A 55 15.36 24.92 10.86
C ASP A 55 13.87 25.27 10.77
N SER A 56 13.10 24.58 9.91
CA SER A 56 11.68 24.87 9.72
C SER A 56 10.81 24.29 10.85
N LEU A 57 9.67 24.96 11.08
CA LEU A 57 8.64 24.46 11.98
C LEU A 57 8.12 23.09 11.53
N LEU A 58 7.91 22.90 10.22
CA LEU A 58 7.39 21.64 9.69
C LEU A 58 8.37 20.48 9.91
N PHE A 59 9.68 20.69 9.73
CA PHE A 59 10.69 19.68 10.03
C PHE A 59 10.66 19.28 11.52
N SER A 60 10.57 20.27 12.41
CA SER A 60 10.45 20.03 13.86
C SER A 60 9.17 19.24 14.20
N GLN A 61 8.07 19.50 13.50
CA GLN A 61 6.82 18.74 13.67
C GLN A 61 6.94 17.30 13.15
N ILE A 62 7.64 17.07 12.03
CA ILE A 62 7.92 15.71 11.53
C ILE A 62 8.77 14.93 12.53
N ARG A 63 9.80 15.55 13.11
CA ARG A 63 10.59 14.94 14.20
C ARG A 63 9.72 14.58 15.40
N LEU A 64 8.87 15.51 15.83
CA LEU A 64 7.96 15.27 16.95
C LEU A 64 6.97 14.13 16.67
N LEU A 65 6.51 13.98 15.41
CA LEU A 65 5.70 12.84 14.99
C LEU A 65 6.44 11.52 15.21
N PHE A 66 7.69 11.41 14.77
CA PHE A 66 8.50 10.21 15.00
C PHE A 66 8.81 9.97 16.48
N ASP A 67 9.03 11.02 17.27
CA ASP A 67 9.16 10.91 18.73
C ASP A 67 7.89 10.33 19.37
N PHE A 68 6.70 10.66 18.85
CA PHE A 68 5.44 10.05 19.29
C PHE A 68 5.31 8.60 18.84
N VAL A 69 5.75 8.25 17.62
CA VAL A 69 5.67 6.87 17.09
C VAL A 69 6.63 5.93 17.83
N PHE A 70 7.88 6.35 18.04
CA PHE A 70 8.94 5.54 18.65
C PHE A 70 9.03 5.64 20.17
N GLN A 71 7.93 5.95 20.87
CA GLN A 71 7.90 5.90 22.33
C GLN A 71 7.99 4.45 22.83
N SER A 72 8.66 4.24 23.96
CA SER A 72 8.87 2.91 24.55
C SER A 72 7.60 2.10 24.85
N ARG A 73 6.46 2.78 25.03
CA ARG A 73 5.15 2.16 25.30
C ARG A 73 4.42 1.68 24.05
N ASN A 74 4.88 2.06 22.86
CA ASN A 74 4.16 1.81 21.61
C ASN A 74 4.54 0.46 21.02
N ILE A 75 3.64 -0.09 20.22
CA ILE A 75 3.87 -1.29 19.42
C ILE A 75 3.90 -0.90 17.94
N ILE A 76 4.94 -1.33 17.24
CA ILE A 76 5.15 -0.96 15.84
C ILE A 76 5.24 -2.23 15.01
N TYR A 77 4.34 -2.35 14.06
CA TYR A 77 4.27 -3.46 13.12
C TYR A 77 4.96 -3.08 11.82
N SER A 78 5.81 -3.96 11.33
CA SER A 78 6.37 -3.88 9.98
C SER A 78 6.25 -5.25 9.32
N TRP A 79 6.18 -5.30 7.99
CA TRP A 79 6.24 -6.60 7.33
C TRP A 79 7.62 -7.23 7.55
N GLY A 80 8.69 -6.54 7.18
CA GLY A 80 10.07 -6.98 7.37
C GLY A 80 10.71 -6.52 8.67
N ARG A 81 12.04 -6.36 8.65
CA ARG A 81 12.82 -5.91 9.82
C ARG A 81 12.92 -4.38 9.77
N LEU A 82 12.05 -3.69 10.49
CA LEU A 82 11.96 -2.23 10.47
C LEU A 82 13.31 -1.51 10.68
N VAL A 83 14.14 -1.98 11.61
CA VAL A 83 15.46 -1.36 11.86
C VAL A 83 16.34 -1.37 10.62
N VAL A 84 16.29 -2.44 9.82
CA VAL A 84 17.07 -2.55 8.57
C VAL A 84 16.48 -1.65 7.49
N GLU A 85 15.15 -1.59 7.41
CA GLU A 85 14.44 -0.74 6.43
C GLU A 85 14.65 0.76 6.70
N LEU A 86 14.73 1.17 7.96
CA LEU A 86 14.91 2.57 8.35
C LEU A 86 16.36 3.01 8.54
N GLU A 87 17.33 2.10 8.56
CA GLU A 87 18.75 2.43 8.71
C GLU A 87 19.26 3.45 7.66
N PRO A 88 18.90 3.34 6.37
CA PRO A 88 19.28 4.35 5.37
C PRO A 88 18.71 5.74 5.65
N ALA A 89 17.62 5.86 6.40
CA ALA A 89 16.98 7.14 6.71
C ALA A 89 17.61 7.89 7.90
N LEU A 90 18.64 7.33 8.55
CA LEU A 90 19.32 7.98 9.68
C LEU A 90 19.97 9.32 9.31
N SER A 91 20.41 9.50 8.06
CA SER A 91 21.05 10.73 7.60
C SER A 91 20.08 11.92 7.48
N TYR A 92 18.77 11.69 7.57
CA TYR A 92 17.76 12.75 7.49
C TYR A 92 17.44 13.39 8.85
N ASP A 93 18.03 12.92 9.96
CA ASP A 93 17.87 13.46 11.32
C ASP A 93 16.40 13.56 11.81
N ILE A 94 15.50 12.75 11.25
CA ILE A 94 14.06 12.73 11.59
C ILE A 94 13.74 11.82 12.79
N PHE A 95 14.62 10.87 13.12
CA PHE A 95 14.55 10.00 14.30
C PHE A 95 15.97 9.51 14.69
N ILE A 96 16.10 8.82 15.82
CA ILE A 96 17.38 8.30 16.32
C ILE A 96 17.30 6.80 16.64
N PHE A 97 18.44 6.11 16.57
CA PHE A 97 18.59 4.74 17.07
C PHE A 97 19.18 4.69 18.50
N PRO A 98 18.84 3.67 19.30
CA PRO A 98 17.87 2.60 19.00
C PRO A 98 16.43 3.13 18.96
N LEU A 99 15.61 2.61 18.04
CA LEU A 99 14.18 2.91 18.01
C LEU A 99 13.55 2.45 19.33
N GLY A 100 12.73 3.31 19.93
CA GLY A 100 11.88 2.89 21.05
C GLY A 100 10.66 2.12 20.56
N GLY A 101 9.93 1.56 21.53
CA GLY A 101 8.74 0.74 21.32
C GLY A 101 9.05 -0.75 21.12
N GLU A 102 8.00 -1.55 21.08
CA GLU A 102 8.08 -2.96 20.73
C GLU A 102 7.96 -3.13 19.20
N LEU A 103 9.04 -3.58 18.56
CA LEU A 103 9.09 -3.77 17.11
C LEU A 103 8.68 -5.20 16.73
N ILE A 104 7.57 -5.33 16.02
CA ILE A 104 7.00 -6.62 15.61
C ILE A 104 7.18 -6.81 14.10
N ASN A 105 8.06 -7.75 13.73
CA ASN A 105 8.17 -8.26 12.36
C ASN A 105 7.01 -9.24 12.09
N LEU A 106 6.05 -8.82 11.28
CA LEU A 106 4.88 -9.62 10.93
C LEU A 106 5.20 -10.74 9.94
N GLN A 107 6.16 -10.58 9.03
CA GLN A 107 6.55 -11.61 8.07
C GLN A 107 6.91 -12.94 8.75
N ARG A 108 7.69 -12.88 9.83
CA ARG A 108 8.08 -14.08 10.60
C ARG A 108 6.89 -14.71 11.29
N ARG A 109 6.03 -13.90 11.92
CA ARG A 109 4.87 -14.41 12.67
C ARG A 109 3.77 -14.93 11.74
N PHE A 110 3.60 -14.32 10.57
CA PHE A 110 2.68 -14.75 9.54
C PHE A 110 3.03 -16.14 9.00
N LYS A 111 4.31 -16.43 8.76
CA LYS A 111 4.77 -17.76 8.39
C LYS A 111 4.32 -18.82 9.40
N THR A 112 4.57 -18.58 10.68
CA THR A 112 4.14 -19.49 11.76
C THR A 112 2.64 -19.67 11.79
N TRP A 113 1.87 -18.58 11.72
CA TRP A 113 0.40 -18.64 11.70
C TRP A 113 -0.12 -19.48 10.51
N ILE A 114 0.44 -19.28 9.32
CA ILE A 114 0.10 -20.06 8.13
C ILE A 114 0.41 -21.55 8.34
N GLU A 115 1.61 -21.90 8.81
CA GLU A 115 2.04 -23.29 9.01
C GLU A 115 1.20 -24.01 10.07
N GLU A 116 0.75 -23.29 11.11
CA GLU A 116 -0.11 -23.84 12.17
C GLU A 116 -1.56 -24.04 11.71
N LYS A 117 -2.10 -23.10 10.93
CA LYS A 117 -3.51 -23.15 10.51
C LYS A 117 -3.74 -24.08 9.34
N PHE A 118 -2.69 -24.43 8.60
CA PHE A 118 -2.83 -25.21 7.40
C PHE A 118 -1.82 -26.35 7.31
N PHE A 119 -2.35 -27.56 7.22
CA PHE A 119 -1.55 -28.79 7.13
C PHE A 119 -1.19 -29.11 5.66
N PRO A 120 -0.01 -29.70 5.40
CA PRO A 120 0.31 -30.25 4.08
C PRO A 120 -0.69 -31.35 3.66
N CYS A 121 -1.11 -31.37 2.39
CA CYS A 121 -1.81 -32.53 1.82
C CYS A 121 -0.85 -33.73 1.83
N VAL A 122 -1.32 -34.84 2.39
CA VAL A 122 -0.54 -36.08 2.50
C VAL A 122 -0.40 -36.81 1.15
N GLU A 123 -1.26 -36.51 0.17
CA GLU A 123 -1.42 -37.29 -1.07
C GLU A 123 -0.54 -36.86 -2.26
N CYS A 124 0.00 -35.64 -2.29
CA CYS A 124 0.20 -34.99 -3.59
C CYS A 124 1.59 -35.12 -4.25
N LYS A 125 2.68 -35.37 -3.49
CA LYS A 125 4.06 -35.73 -3.95
C LYS A 125 4.71 -34.98 -5.15
N PHE A 126 4.10 -33.96 -5.74
CA PHE A 126 4.60 -33.16 -6.87
C PHE A 126 4.25 -31.67 -6.72
N ILE A 127 5.06 -30.81 -7.36
CA ILE A 127 4.97 -29.35 -7.34
C ILE A 127 3.82 -28.89 -8.25
N CYS A 128 2.79 -28.25 -7.69
CA CYS A 128 1.67 -27.66 -8.42
C CYS A 128 1.80 -26.13 -8.51
N ILE A 129 1.49 -25.57 -9.68
CA ILE A 129 1.62 -24.13 -10.00
C ILE A 129 0.32 -23.35 -9.68
N ASN A 130 -0.77 -24.03 -9.32
CA ASN A 130 -2.06 -23.40 -8.99
C ASN A 130 -2.26 -23.32 -7.45
N PRO A 131 -2.65 -22.16 -6.89
CA PRO A 131 -2.79 -21.95 -5.43
C PRO A 131 -3.93 -22.74 -4.78
N CYS A 132 -4.76 -23.42 -5.58
CA CYS A 132 -5.83 -24.30 -5.12
C CYS A 132 -5.83 -25.56 -5.97
N CYS A 133 -5.07 -26.58 -5.56
CA CYS A 133 -5.30 -27.93 -6.04
C CYS A 133 -6.72 -28.38 -5.63
N SER A 134 -7.60 -28.58 -6.62
CA SER A 134 -9.01 -28.94 -6.42
C SER A 134 -9.23 -30.27 -5.69
N GLN A 135 -8.19 -31.08 -5.57
CA GLN A 135 -8.20 -32.34 -4.81
C GLN A 135 -7.47 -32.27 -3.47
N CYS A 136 -6.74 -31.19 -3.17
CA CYS A 136 -5.77 -31.25 -2.08
C CYS A 136 -5.41 -29.97 -1.32
N ASN A 137 -5.86 -28.78 -1.72
CA ASN A 137 -5.61 -27.52 -0.98
C ASN A 137 -4.15 -27.32 -0.52
N HIS A 138 -3.17 -27.69 -1.34
CA HIS A 138 -1.77 -27.55 -0.94
C HIS A 138 -1.31 -26.10 -0.91
N PHE A 139 -0.61 -25.78 0.18
CA PHE A 139 0.10 -24.54 0.42
C PHE A 139 1.23 -24.30 -0.58
N PRO A 140 1.54 -23.04 -0.93
CA PRO A 140 2.90 -22.69 -1.30
C PRO A 140 3.75 -22.96 -0.07
N HIS A 141 4.33 -24.15 0.03
CA HIS A 141 5.38 -24.41 1.00
C HIS A 141 6.59 -23.62 0.53
N LEU A 142 6.69 -22.39 1.03
CA LEU A 142 7.98 -21.73 1.10
C LEU A 142 8.92 -22.65 1.87
N GLY A 143 10.14 -22.82 1.38
CA GLY A 143 11.17 -23.58 2.08
C GLY A 143 11.29 -23.15 3.54
N SER A 144 11.83 -24.01 4.41
CA SER A 144 11.98 -23.70 5.84
C SER A 144 12.70 -22.37 6.10
N ASN A 145 13.58 -21.95 5.18
CA ASN A 145 14.32 -20.69 5.26
C ASN A 145 13.72 -19.53 4.44
N GLU A 146 12.70 -19.79 3.63
CA GLU A 146 12.07 -18.77 2.80
C GLU A 146 11.06 -17.95 3.62
N THR A 147 10.95 -16.67 3.31
CA THR A 147 10.05 -15.72 3.97
C THR A 147 8.94 -15.31 3.02
N TRP A 148 7.74 -15.14 3.55
CA TRP A 148 6.62 -14.64 2.76
C TRP A 148 6.82 -13.18 2.38
N SER A 149 6.73 -12.83 1.10
CA SER A 149 6.59 -11.43 0.72
C SER A 149 5.21 -10.91 1.16
N LEU A 150 5.07 -9.59 1.32
CA LEU A 150 3.78 -8.97 1.64
C LEU A 150 2.77 -9.28 0.53
N GLN A 151 3.24 -9.18 -0.72
CA GLN A 151 2.47 -9.46 -1.92
C GLN A 151 1.93 -10.89 -1.96
N ASP A 152 2.78 -11.90 -1.72
CA ASP A 152 2.35 -13.30 -1.71
C ASP A 152 1.33 -13.57 -0.58
N SER A 153 1.53 -12.92 0.56
CA SER A 153 0.64 -13.06 1.72
C SER A 153 -0.76 -12.50 1.44
N LEU A 154 -0.85 -11.38 0.72
CA LEU A 154 -2.13 -10.81 0.28
C LEU A 154 -2.83 -11.66 -0.77
N ILE A 155 -2.10 -12.12 -1.79
CA ILE A 155 -2.64 -13.02 -2.81
C ILE A 155 -3.20 -14.27 -2.14
N TYR A 156 -2.45 -14.82 -1.19
CA TYR A 156 -2.84 -16.05 -0.52
C TYR A 156 -4.05 -15.85 0.40
N THR A 157 -4.07 -14.80 1.21
CA THR A 157 -5.12 -14.60 2.22
C THR A 157 -6.43 -14.11 1.63
N CYS A 158 -6.38 -13.19 0.68
CA CYS A 158 -7.57 -12.51 0.16
C CYS A 158 -7.64 -12.42 -1.37
N GLY A 159 -6.71 -13.05 -2.09
CA GLY A 159 -6.69 -13.03 -3.55
C GLY A 159 -6.36 -11.65 -4.13
N GLN A 160 -5.75 -10.78 -3.32
CA GLN A 160 -5.48 -9.39 -3.70
C GLN A 160 -4.04 -9.17 -4.15
N PHE A 161 -3.86 -8.23 -5.07
CA PHE A 161 -2.57 -7.87 -5.65
C PHE A 161 -2.32 -6.37 -5.52
N LEU A 162 -1.20 -5.98 -4.92
CA LEU A 162 -0.77 -4.58 -4.84
C LEU A 162 0.18 -4.32 -6.01
N ASP A 163 -0.38 -3.78 -7.09
CA ASP A 163 0.41 -3.50 -8.28
C ASP A 163 1.38 -2.33 -8.04
N LYS A 164 2.66 -2.66 -7.81
CA LYS A 164 3.75 -1.68 -7.67
C LYS A 164 4.18 -1.09 -9.02
N ALA A 165 3.82 -1.69 -10.16
CA ALA A 165 4.34 -1.30 -11.48
C ALA A 165 4.13 0.19 -11.82
N PRO A 166 2.99 0.83 -11.47
CA PRO A 166 2.78 2.25 -11.73
C PRO A 166 3.68 3.19 -10.91
N THR A 167 4.38 2.68 -9.89
CA THR A 167 5.15 3.50 -8.93
C THR A 167 6.66 3.46 -9.12
N LYS A 168 7.15 2.50 -9.92
CA LYS A 168 8.55 2.07 -9.97
C LYS A 168 9.59 3.18 -10.16
N ASN A 169 9.25 4.27 -10.85
CA ASN A 169 10.19 5.34 -11.21
C ASN A 169 9.77 6.72 -10.68
N TYR A 170 8.88 6.77 -9.69
CA TYR A 170 8.26 8.04 -9.30
C TYR A 170 8.41 8.39 -7.82
N TRP A 171 8.99 7.53 -6.98
CA TRP A 171 9.14 7.86 -5.55
C TRP A 171 10.10 9.00 -5.26
N SER A 172 11.01 9.32 -6.19
CA SER A 172 11.81 10.55 -6.14
C SER A 172 11.02 11.83 -6.46
N LEU A 173 9.81 11.73 -7.02
CA LEU A 173 8.97 12.88 -7.34
C LEU A 173 7.98 13.21 -6.23
N LEU A 174 7.68 14.49 -6.10
CA LEU A 174 6.84 15.03 -5.04
C LEU A 174 5.37 14.59 -5.19
N LEU A 175 4.77 14.06 -4.12
CA LEU A 175 3.38 13.61 -4.07
C LEU A 175 2.38 14.74 -3.77
N ASP A 176 2.85 15.94 -3.45
CA ASP A 176 1.99 17.11 -3.28
C ASP A 176 1.41 17.57 -4.63
N PRO A 177 0.07 17.53 -4.82
CA PRO A 177 -0.57 17.93 -6.08
C PRO A 177 -0.26 19.35 -6.54
N LEU A 178 0.10 20.26 -5.61
CA LEU A 178 0.41 21.65 -5.93
C LEU A 178 1.79 21.82 -6.59
N TYR A 179 2.70 20.87 -6.34
CA TYR A 179 4.10 20.97 -6.74
C TYR A 179 4.56 19.79 -7.61
N SER A 180 3.76 18.74 -7.72
CA SER A 180 4.07 17.57 -8.52
C SER A 180 4.11 17.90 -10.01
N THR A 181 5.10 17.33 -10.71
CA THR A 181 5.17 17.37 -12.18
C THR A 181 4.47 16.18 -12.84
N ILE A 182 3.96 15.24 -12.03
CA ILE A 182 3.25 14.05 -12.50
C ILE A 182 1.78 14.40 -12.76
N SER A 183 1.15 13.73 -13.73
CA SER A 183 -0.29 13.82 -13.91
C SER A 183 -1.06 13.44 -12.64
N SER A 184 -2.17 14.14 -12.37
CA SER A 184 -3.06 13.91 -11.21
C SER A 184 -3.54 12.45 -11.11
N SER A 185 -3.77 11.78 -12.24
CA SER A 185 -4.16 10.36 -12.26
C SER A 185 -3.07 9.44 -11.73
N THR A 186 -1.82 9.65 -12.14
CA THR A 186 -0.66 8.86 -11.67
C THR A 186 -0.36 9.17 -10.20
N LEU A 187 -0.43 10.45 -9.81
CA LEU A 187 -0.30 10.89 -8.43
C LEU A 187 -1.29 10.16 -7.51
N SER A 188 -2.56 10.10 -7.93
CA SER A 188 -3.62 9.40 -7.21
C SER A 188 -3.37 7.90 -7.10
N ILE A 189 -2.80 7.28 -8.15
CA ILE A 189 -2.41 5.87 -8.13
C ILE A 189 -1.29 5.64 -7.10
N MET A 190 -0.27 6.50 -7.08
CA MET A 190 0.86 6.39 -6.17
C MET A 190 0.47 6.57 -4.71
N ILE A 191 -0.28 7.63 -4.39
CA ILE A 191 -0.76 7.89 -3.01
C ILE A 191 -1.61 6.71 -2.53
N ARG A 192 -2.53 6.23 -3.38
CA ARG A 192 -3.38 5.08 -3.05
C ARG A 192 -2.55 3.82 -2.82
N TYR A 193 -1.60 3.55 -3.71
CA TYR A 193 -0.71 2.42 -3.57
C TYR A 193 0.07 2.48 -2.24
N ALA A 194 0.75 3.60 -1.94
CA ALA A 194 1.52 3.76 -0.71
C ALA A 194 0.66 3.59 0.55
N THR A 195 -0.57 4.12 0.48
CA THR A 195 -1.56 3.95 1.56
C THR A 195 -1.93 2.47 1.73
N TYR A 196 -2.17 1.76 0.64
CA TYR A 196 -2.59 0.35 0.68
C TYR A 196 -1.47 -0.61 1.06
N ASP A 197 -0.22 -0.35 0.71
CA ASP A 197 0.92 -1.16 1.15
C ASP A 197 1.05 -1.11 2.67
N CYS A 198 0.99 0.10 3.26
CA CYS A 198 1.01 0.26 4.71
C CYS A 198 -0.24 -0.34 5.40
N LEU A 199 -1.43 -0.16 4.81
CA LEU A 199 -2.66 -0.78 5.33
C LEU A 199 -2.65 -2.31 5.23
N ALA A 200 -1.97 -2.89 4.24
CA ALA A 200 -1.83 -4.33 4.12
C ALA A 200 -1.05 -4.93 5.28
N VAL A 201 -0.04 -4.23 5.80
CA VAL A 201 0.67 -4.62 7.03
C VAL A 201 -0.31 -4.71 8.21
N SER A 202 -1.16 -3.69 8.39
CA SER A 202 -2.23 -3.70 9.41
C SER A 202 -3.30 -4.76 9.15
N TYR A 203 -3.64 -5.03 7.90
CA TYR A 203 -4.58 -6.07 7.55
C TYR A 203 -4.07 -7.46 7.98
N LEU A 204 -2.80 -7.75 7.70
CA LEU A 204 -2.17 -9.03 8.03
C LEU A 204 -1.72 -9.13 9.50
N HIS A 205 -1.78 -8.05 10.28
CA HIS A 205 -1.62 -8.13 11.73
C HIS A 205 -2.77 -8.93 12.36
N ARG A 206 -3.99 -8.79 11.83
CA ARG A 206 -5.23 -9.38 12.37
C ARG A 206 -5.16 -10.91 12.53
N PRO A 207 -4.77 -11.71 11.52
CA PRO A 207 -4.64 -13.14 11.70
C PRO A 207 -3.58 -13.52 12.72
N VAL A 208 -2.47 -12.78 12.75
CA VAL A 208 -1.29 -13.09 13.55
C VAL A 208 -1.50 -12.79 15.04
N LEU A 209 -2.18 -11.68 15.36
CA LEU A 209 -2.28 -11.18 16.74
C LEU A 209 -3.68 -11.30 17.31
N GLU A 210 -4.70 -11.18 16.46
CA GLU A 210 -6.11 -11.27 16.86
C GLU A 210 -6.71 -12.64 16.53
N ASN A 211 -5.90 -13.56 16.01
CA ASN A 211 -6.29 -14.93 15.67
C ASN A 211 -7.43 -15.02 14.64
N TRP A 212 -7.59 -14.01 13.78
CA TRP A 212 -8.56 -14.09 12.69
C TRP A 212 -8.28 -15.30 11.80
N CYS A 213 -9.34 -16.00 11.43
CA CYS A 213 -9.28 -17.07 10.44
C CYS A 213 -9.32 -16.51 9.00
N LEU A 214 -9.02 -17.38 8.03
CA LEU A 214 -9.02 -16.99 6.61
C LEU A 214 -10.39 -16.48 6.14
N GLN A 215 -11.48 -17.02 6.67
CA GLN A 215 -12.82 -16.58 6.31
C GLN A 215 -13.11 -15.16 6.81
N GLU A 216 -12.72 -14.83 8.03
CA GLU A 216 -12.85 -13.47 8.59
C GLU A 216 -12.03 -12.46 7.77
N LEU A 217 -10.81 -12.83 7.39
CA LEU A 217 -9.97 -12.02 6.51
C LEU A 217 -10.66 -11.73 5.17
N LYS A 218 -11.16 -12.77 4.50
CA LYS A 218 -11.83 -12.66 3.19
C LYS A 218 -13.11 -11.82 3.25
N GLN A 219 -13.86 -11.90 4.36
CA GLN A 219 -15.11 -11.17 4.54
C GLN A 219 -14.91 -9.71 5.01
N SER A 220 -13.73 -9.37 5.51
CA SER A 220 -13.47 -8.03 6.02
C SER A 220 -13.48 -6.98 4.90
N ARG A 221 -14.07 -5.81 5.16
CA ARG A 221 -14.16 -4.73 4.16
C ARG A 221 -12.81 -4.10 3.81
N ILE A 222 -11.77 -4.33 4.62
CA ILE A 222 -10.42 -3.87 4.31
C ILE A 222 -9.90 -4.51 3.02
N CYS A 223 -10.27 -5.76 2.72
CA CYS A 223 -9.91 -6.37 1.44
C CYS A 223 -10.48 -5.59 0.24
N LEU A 224 -11.66 -4.97 0.40
CA LEU A 224 -12.28 -4.12 -0.64
C LEU A 224 -11.54 -2.80 -0.85
N LEU A 225 -10.75 -2.36 0.13
CA LEU A 225 -9.86 -1.22 -0.08
C LEU A 225 -8.69 -1.64 -0.97
N LEU A 226 -8.19 -2.88 -0.82
CA LEU A 226 -7.05 -3.40 -1.56
C LEU A 226 -7.37 -3.84 -3.02
N THR A 227 -8.64 -3.94 -3.42
CA THR A 227 -9.13 -4.48 -4.72
C THR A 227 -9.09 -3.52 -5.93
N ASN A 228 -8.20 -2.52 -5.99
CA ASN A 228 -8.23 -1.40 -6.97
C ASN A 228 -9.35 -0.35 -6.74
N PRO A 229 -9.17 0.90 -7.21
CA PRO A 229 -10.20 1.92 -7.08
C PRO A 229 -11.40 1.53 -7.95
N PRO A 230 -12.63 1.94 -7.60
CA PRO A 230 -13.62 2.13 -8.65
C PRO A 230 -12.96 3.03 -9.70
N SER A 231 -13.05 2.67 -10.97
CA SER A 231 -12.79 3.61 -12.06
C SER A 231 -13.47 4.92 -11.67
N ILE A 232 -12.70 5.93 -11.28
CA ILE A 232 -13.25 7.24 -10.96
C ILE A 232 -13.67 7.78 -12.32
N MET A 233 -14.95 7.56 -12.66
CA MET A 233 -15.62 8.51 -13.54
C MET A 233 -15.64 9.82 -12.76
N PHE A 234 -14.74 10.72 -13.16
CA PHE A 234 -14.89 12.13 -12.88
C PHE A 234 -16.05 12.62 -13.74
N ASP A 235 -17.28 12.32 -13.32
CA ASP A 235 -18.43 13.09 -13.74
C ASP A 235 -18.60 14.21 -12.70
N GLU A 236 -18.37 15.43 -13.19
CA GLU A 236 -18.92 16.70 -12.69
C GLU A 236 -18.54 17.09 -11.25
N LEU A 237 -17.37 17.72 -11.12
CA LEU A 237 -17.27 18.86 -10.21
C LEU A 237 -17.38 20.12 -11.06
N GLU A 238 -18.59 20.67 -11.03
CA GLU A 238 -18.96 21.98 -11.54
C GLU A 238 -17.99 23.06 -11.03
N ASP A 239 -17.69 23.97 -11.95
CA ASP A 239 -17.11 25.29 -11.72
C ASP A 239 -17.67 25.93 -10.45
N ILE A 240 -16.77 26.22 -9.50
CA ILE A 240 -16.93 27.37 -8.62
C ILE A 240 -15.82 28.33 -9.01
N SER A 241 -16.15 29.25 -9.91
CA SER A 241 -15.36 30.43 -10.20
C SER A 241 -15.50 31.43 -9.05
N ASP A 242 -14.40 32.09 -8.73
CA ASP A 242 -14.44 33.44 -8.18
C ASP A 242 -13.37 34.28 -8.89
N ASP A 243 -13.87 35.36 -9.48
CA ASP A 243 -13.22 36.60 -9.90
C ASP A 243 -12.46 36.67 -11.24
N ASP A 244 -13.21 37.19 -12.22
CA ASP A 244 -12.90 38.33 -13.10
C ASP A 244 -11.48 38.44 -13.71
N ILE A 245 -11.39 38.26 -15.04
CA ILE A 245 -10.72 39.20 -15.95
C ILE A 245 -11.29 39.05 -17.38
N HIS A 246 -11.77 40.18 -17.91
CA HIS A 246 -12.33 40.40 -19.24
C HIS A 246 -11.43 40.01 -20.43
N LEU A 247 -12.01 39.45 -21.50
CA LEU A 247 -11.92 39.97 -22.90
C LEU A 247 -12.73 39.14 -23.93
N ASN A 248 -13.86 39.73 -24.38
CA ASN A 248 -14.42 39.80 -25.74
C ASN A 248 -14.41 38.62 -26.75
N ARG A 249 -15.64 38.23 -27.16
CA ARG A 249 -16.17 38.05 -28.56
C ARG A 249 -15.54 36.94 -29.44
N LEU A 250 -16.24 35.99 -30.07
CA LEU A 250 -17.51 36.01 -30.85
C LEU A 250 -18.02 34.58 -31.10
N GLU A 251 -19.36 34.49 -31.27
CA GLU A 251 -20.15 33.67 -32.22
C GLU A 251 -20.32 32.15 -32.03
N ASP A 252 -21.57 31.80 -31.71
CA ASP A 252 -22.48 30.80 -32.31
C ASP A 252 -21.90 29.48 -32.85
N ILE A 253 -22.45 28.36 -32.37
CA ILE A 253 -23.09 27.31 -33.18
C ILE A 253 -23.94 26.40 -32.27
N SER A 254 -24.98 25.86 -32.90
CA SER A 254 -26.23 25.28 -32.46
C SER A 254 -26.22 23.91 -31.78
N ASP A 255 -27.31 23.71 -31.05
CA ASP A 255 -27.97 22.47 -30.61
C ASP A 255 -27.75 21.24 -31.49
N ASP A 256 -27.44 20.12 -30.84
CA ASP A 256 -27.92 18.80 -31.24
C ASP A 256 -28.29 17.97 -30.00
N GLU A 257 -29.53 17.49 -30.03
CA GLU A 257 -30.27 16.74 -29.02
C GLU A 257 -29.89 15.25 -29.11
N ILE A 258 -29.39 14.62 -28.04
CA ILE A 258 -29.21 13.17 -27.97
C ILE A 258 -30.09 12.57 -26.89
N HIS A 259 -31.03 11.75 -27.35
CA HIS A 259 -31.96 10.93 -26.59
C HIS A 259 -31.26 9.90 -25.69
N LEU A 260 -31.47 10.06 -24.39
CA LEU A 260 -31.25 9.07 -23.32
C LEU A 260 -32.32 7.97 -23.40
N SER A 261 -32.13 6.98 -24.26
CA SER A 261 -32.78 5.67 -24.09
C SER A 261 -32.07 4.59 -24.89
N GLN A 262 -31.32 3.74 -24.19
CA GLN A 262 -30.96 2.32 -24.48
C GLN A 262 -29.53 1.97 -23.98
N LEU A 263 -29.26 2.25 -22.70
CA LEU A 263 -28.16 1.64 -21.94
C LEU A 263 -28.73 0.43 -21.18
N LYS A 264 -28.88 -0.70 -21.85
CA LYS A 264 -29.24 -1.98 -21.19
C LYS A 264 -28.39 -3.19 -21.54
N ASP A 265 -27.42 -3.07 -22.43
CA ASP A 265 -26.46 -4.14 -22.70
C ASP A 265 -25.08 -3.50 -22.81
N ILE A 266 -24.20 -3.74 -21.82
CA ILE A 266 -22.73 -3.80 -21.84
C ILE A 266 -22.28 -3.80 -20.37
N LEU A 267 -22.31 -4.99 -19.77
CA LEU A 267 -21.46 -5.36 -18.65
C LEU A 267 -20.73 -6.61 -19.15
N PRO A 268 -19.42 -6.56 -19.46
CA PRO A 268 -18.67 -7.80 -19.57
C PRO A 268 -18.36 -8.30 -18.16
N ASP A 269 -18.69 -9.58 -17.96
CA ASP A 269 -18.34 -10.38 -16.79
C ASP A 269 -16.86 -10.22 -16.41
N ALA A 270 -16.61 -10.27 -15.10
CA ALA A 270 -15.27 -10.34 -14.53
C ALA A 270 -14.43 -11.41 -15.23
N ILE A 271 -13.22 -11.04 -15.67
CA ILE A 271 -12.31 -11.95 -16.36
C ILE A 271 -11.88 -13.05 -15.39
N PRO A 272 -12.12 -14.34 -15.70
CA PRO A 272 -11.66 -15.45 -14.90
C PRO A 272 -10.12 -15.51 -14.84
N PHE A 273 -9.58 -15.76 -13.64
CA PHE A 273 -8.16 -15.80 -13.30
C PHE A 273 -7.27 -16.63 -14.25
N ASN A 274 -7.85 -17.64 -14.90
CA ASN A 274 -7.24 -18.50 -15.91
C ASN A 274 -6.85 -17.81 -17.23
N GLN A 275 -7.06 -16.50 -17.39
CA GLN A 275 -6.54 -15.72 -18.53
C GLN A 275 -5.25 -14.93 -18.22
N LEU A 276 -4.80 -14.87 -16.97
CA LEU A 276 -3.55 -14.20 -16.57
C LEU A 276 -2.27 -15.00 -16.89
N GLU A 277 -2.38 -16.31 -17.16
CA GLU A 277 -1.23 -17.21 -17.39
C GLU A 277 -0.50 -16.96 -18.74
N SER A 278 -1.03 -16.16 -19.65
CA SER A 278 -0.47 -16.01 -21.01
C SER A 278 0.64 -14.95 -21.16
N LYS A 279 1.05 -14.25 -20.09
CA LYS A 279 2.01 -13.12 -20.18
C LYS A 279 3.35 -13.27 -19.45
N PHE A 280 3.62 -14.38 -18.76
CA PHE A 280 4.93 -14.62 -18.17
C PHE A 280 5.72 -15.66 -18.97
N VAL A 281 6.39 -15.19 -20.03
CA VAL A 281 7.52 -15.92 -20.64
C VAL A 281 8.78 -15.51 -19.88
N LEU A 282 9.27 -16.41 -19.03
CA LEU A 282 10.61 -16.31 -18.45
C LEU A 282 11.63 -16.36 -19.59
N ARG A 283 12.47 -15.32 -19.72
CA ARG A 283 13.66 -15.35 -20.56
C ARG A 283 14.75 -16.14 -19.81
N ASP A 284 15.05 -17.33 -20.29
CA ASP A 284 16.27 -18.05 -19.95
C ASP A 284 17.49 -17.24 -20.44
N THR A 285 18.34 -16.83 -19.51
CA THR A 285 19.70 -16.34 -19.82
C THR A 285 20.65 -17.53 -19.94
N ASN A 286 21.26 -17.63 -21.11
CA ASN A 286 22.19 -18.66 -21.53
C ASN A 286 23.34 -18.94 -20.56
N GLN A 287 23.67 -20.23 -20.50
CA GLN A 287 24.93 -20.80 -20.02
C GLN A 287 26.12 -20.25 -20.82
N SER A 288 27.22 -19.95 -20.11
CA SER A 288 28.55 -19.76 -20.69
C SER A 288 29.47 -20.86 -20.19
N THR A 289 29.89 -21.73 -21.10
CA THR A 289 31.24 -22.34 -21.18
C THR A 289 31.57 -22.52 -22.64
#